data_AF-A0A9E2MHF2-F1
#
_entry.id   AF-A0A9E2MHF2-F1
#
_cell.length_a   1.000
_cell.length_b   1.000
_cell.length_c   1.000
_cell.angle_alpha   90.00
_cell.angle_beta   90.00
_cell.angle_gamma   90.00
#
_symmetry.space_group_name_H-M   'P 1'
#
loop_
_entity.id
_entity.type
_entity.pdbx_description
1 polymer ?
#
loop_
_entity_poly.entity_id
_entity_poly.type
_entity_poly.pdbx_seq_one_letter_code
_entity_poly.pdbx_strand_id
1 'polypeptide(L)'
;VEGVPLKEDPTPLSYKECGFGSWMYSDEAQLRNLMGSKSFEEIEQQHILWHAEYQKIYRIYYVEAKKGFLAKMTGGKAKVDSLQQDRAKAYFSDLQKMTYDLLQKLSALEQRFKIMPESYFAKN
;
A
#
# COMPACT_ATOMS: atom_id res chain seq x y z
N VAL A 1 -1.33 -4.13 15.56
CA VAL A 1 -0.61 -5.42 15.66
C VAL A 1 -0.62 -5.79 17.13
N GLU A 2 -1.09 -6.99 17.44
CA GLU A 2 -1.84 -7.39 18.66
C GLU A 2 -3.24 -6.76 18.79
N GLY A 3 -4.25 -7.59 19.07
CA GLY A 3 -5.64 -7.18 19.36
C GLY A 3 -6.47 -6.63 18.18
N VAL A 4 -5.85 -6.23 17.06
CA VAL A 4 -6.59 -5.72 15.89
C VAL A 4 -7.17 -6.90 15.11
N PRO A 5 -8.51 -7.01 14.99
CA PRO A 5 -9.13 -8.05 14.17
C PRO A 5 -8.67 -7.89 12.72
N LEU A 6 -8.40 -9.02 12.05
CA LEU A 6 -8.10 -9.00 10.62
C LEU A 6 -9.27 -8.38 9.88
N LYS A 7 -8.97 -7.43 8.99
CA LYS A 7 -9.97 -6.78 8.17
C LYS A 7 -10.58 -7.82 7.23
N GLU A 8 -11.91 -7.88 7.16
CA GLU A 8 -12.61 -8.82 6.29
C GLU A 8 -12.32 -8.57 4.81
N ASP A 9 -12.09 -7.30 4.47
CA ASP A 9 -11.68 -6.85 3.13
C ASP A 9 -10.25 -6.25 3.18
N PRO A 10 -9.20 -7.08 2.99
CA PRO A 10 -7.82 -6.62 2.95
C PRO A 10 -7.56 -5.78 1.70
N THR A 11 -6.58 -4.87 1.78
CA THR A 11 -6.13 -4.12 0.59
C THR A 11 -5.81 -5.09 -0.55
N PRO A 12 -6.29 -4.83 -1.78
CA PRO A 12 -5.97 -5.65 -2.94
C PRO A 12 -4.47 -5.85 -3.11
N LEU A 13 -4.04 -7.03 -3.55
CA LEU A 13 -2.62 -7.31 -3.77
C LEU A 13 -2.08 -6.57 -5.00
N SER A 14 -2.93 -6.34 -6.00
CA SER A 14 -2.60 -5.55 -7.17
C SER A 14 -2.51 -4.07 -6.80
N TYR A 15 -1.37 -3.45 -7.09
CA TYR A 15 -1.14 -2.02 -6.84
C TYR A 15 -2.06 -1.12 -7.68
N LYS A 16 -2.71 -1.62 -8.73
CA LYS A 16 -3.67 -0.83 -9.50
C LYS A 16 -5.10 -0.89 -8.95
N GLU A 17 -5.41 -1.91 -8.16
CA GLU A 17 -6.77 -2.20 -7.69
C GLU A 17 -7.03 -1.67 -6.28
N CYS A 18 -6.00 -1.25 -5.54
CA CYS A 18 -6.21 -0.55 -4.27
C CYS A 18 -6.78 0.85 -4.50
N GLY A 19 -7.40 1.46 -3.48
CA GLY A 19 -8.05 2.77 -3.62
C GLY A 19 -7.12 3.87 -4.18
N PHE A 20 -5.84 3.87 -3.77
CA PHE A 20 -4.84 4.81 -4.31
C PHE A 20 -4.50 4.50 -5.77
N GLY A 21 -4.28 3.22 -6.11
CA GLY A 21 -4.02 2.79 -7.49
C GLY A 21 -5.18 3.11 -8.41
N SER A 22 -6.41 2.78 -8.01
CA SER A 22 -7.60 3.06 -8.80
C SER A 22 -7.77 4.56 -9.07
N TRP A 23 -7.44 5.41 -8.09
CA TRP A 23 -7.37 6.86 -8.30
C TRP A 23 -6.24 7.26 -9.27
N MET A 24 -5.02 6.78 -9.04
CA MET A 24 -3.83 7.14 -9.83
C MET A 24 -3.92 6.72 -11.30
N TYR A 25 -4.61 5.63 -11.61
CA TYR A 25 -4.81 5.14 -12.98
C TYR A 25 -6.16 5.54 -13.58
N SER A 26 -7.05 6.18 -12.83
CA SER A 26 -8.34 6.64 -13.38
C SER A 26 -8.18 7.71 -14.47
N ASP A 27 -7.16 8.57 -14.33
CA ASP A 27 -6.75 9.53 -15.35
C ASP A 27 -5.22 9.71 -15.34
N GLU A 28 -4.53 8.66 -15.76
CA GLU A 28 -3.06 8.63 -15.78
C GLU A 28 -2.48 9.74 -16.68
N ALA A 29 -3.12 10.03 -17.82
CA ALA A 29 -2.64 11.04 -18.76
C ALA A 29 -2.69 12.44 -18.13
N GLN A 30 -3.81 12.81 -17.50
CA GLN A 30 -3.94 14.09 -16.82
C GLN A 30 -2.97 14.20 -15.65
N LEU A 31 -2.84 13.15 -14.83
CA LEU A 31 -1.92 13.17 -13.71
C LEU A 31 -0.47 13.30 -14.15
N ARG A 32 -0.03 12.57 -15.19
CA ARG A 32 1.32 12.70 -15.76
C ARG A 32 1.59 14.11 -16.29
N ASN A 33 0.60 14.73 -16.92
CA ASN A 33 0.71 16.09 -17.42
C ASN A 33 0.82 17.10 -16.26
N LEU A 34 -0.02 16.95 -15.24
CA LEU A 34 -0.07 17.84 -14.08
C LEU A 34 1.17 17.73 -13.19
N MET A 35 1.58 16.50 -12.84
CA MET A 35 2.70 16.29 -11.91
C MET A 35 4.07 16.18 -12.61
N GLY A 36 4.08 15.93 -13.91
CA GLY A 36 5.25 15.59 -14.70
C GLY A 36 5.54 14.09 -14.65
N SER A 37 5.89 13.50 -15.81
CA SER A 37 6.11 12.05 -15.96
C SER A 37 7.11 11.47 -14.96
N LYS A 38 8.20 12.20 -14.67
CA LYS A 38 9.20 11.76 -13.70
C LYS A 38 8.62 11.61 -12.28
N SER A 39 7.86 12.60 -11.81
CA SER A 39 7.23 12.53 -10.48
C SER A 39 6.17 11.44 -10.41
N PHE A 40 5.43 11.23 -11.50
CA PHE A 40 4.47 10.13 -11.61
C PHE A 40 5.17 8.77 -11.49
N GLU A 41 6.22 8.53 -12.26
CA GLU A 41 6.98 7.28 -12.25
C GLU A 41 7.64 7.01 -10.90
N GLU A 42 8.17 8.04 -10.22
CA GLU A 42 8.73 7.88 -8.88
C GLU A 42 7.67 7.45 -7.85
N ILE A 43 6.47 8.04 -7.91
CA ILE A 43 5.34 7.69 -7.04
C ILE A 43 4.85 6.28 -7.35
N GLU A 44 4.72 5.94 -8.63
CA GLU A 44 4.33 4.61 -9.10
C GLU A 44 5.30 3.55 -8.60
N GLN A 45 6.61 3.77 -8.75
CA GLN A 45 7.63 2.85 -8.26
C GLN A 45 7.56 2.66 -6.74
N GLN A 46 7.43 3.75 -5.97
CA GLN A 46 7.26 3.65 -4.52
C GLN A 46 6.00 2.88 -4.12
N HIS A 47 4.90 3.08 -4.86
CA HIS A 47 3.65 2.38 -4.61
C HIS A 47 3.73 0.89 -4.95
N ILE A 48 4.40 0.51 -6.04
CA ILE A 48 4.68 -0.88 -6.40
C ILE A 48 5.50 -1.56 -5.29
N LEU A 49 6.55 -0.89 -4.80
CA LEU A 49 7.37 -1.40 -3.72
C LEU A 49 6.57 -1.53 -2.42
N TRP A 50 5.68 -0.57 -2.13
CA TRP A 50 4.79 -0.64 -0.97
C TRP A 50 3.92 -1.89 -1.01
N HIS A 51 3.35 -2.21 -2.19
CA HIS A 51 2.55 -3.43 -2.37
C HIS A 51 3.39 -4.72 -2.22
N ALA A 52 4.64 -4.71 -2.68
CA ALA A 52 5.55 -5.84 -2.48
C ALA A 52 5.83 -6.11 -0.99
N GLU A 53 6.01 -5.05 -0.19
CA GLU A 53 6.19 -5.17 1.27
C GLU A 53 4.90 -5.61 1.97
N TYR A 54 3.77 -4.98 1.61
CA TYR A 54 2.44 -5.36 2.10
C TYR A 54 2.13 -6.84 1.84
N GLN A 55 2.51 -7.36 0.66
CA GLN A 55 2.28 -8.76 0.31
C GLN A 55 2.99 -9.73 1.28
N LYS A 56 4.13 -9.36 1.86
CA LYS A 56 4.83 -10.19 2.86
C LYS A 56 3.98 -10.32 4.13
N ILE A 57 3.41 -9.22 4.61
CA ILE A 57 2.48 -9.20 5.75
C ILE A 57 1.21 -9.99 5.40
N TYR A 58 0.66 -9.78 4.21
CA TYR A 58 -0.53 -10.49 3.74
C TYR A 58 -0.32 -12.01 3.74
N ARG A 59 0.84 -12.49 3.25
CA ARG A 59 1.17 -13.92 3.24
C ARG A 59 1.14 -14.52 4.64
N ILE A 60 1.72 -13.85 5.63
CA ILE A 60 1.74 -14.32 7.02
C ILE A 60 0.31 -14.50 7.55
N TYR A 61 -0.53 -13.47 7.43
CA TYR A 61 -1.85 -13.46 8.06
C TYR A 61 -2.96 -14.16 7.26
N TYR A 62 -2.88 -14.20 5.93
CA TYR A 62 -3.97 -14.68 5.07
C TYR A 62 -3.62 -15.94 4.27
N VAL A 63 -2.35 -16.32 4.15
CA VAL A 63 -1.92 -17.53 3.40
C VAL A 63 -1.31 -18.57 4.34
N GLU A 64 -0.29 -18.21 5.10
CA GLU A 64 0.45 -19.13 5.98
C GLU A 64 -0.38 -19.52 7.20
N ALA A 65 -1.07 -18.56 7.81
CA ALA A 65 -2.10 -18.86 8.81
C ALA A 65 -3.17 -19.82 8.23
N LYS A 66 -3.48 -19.72 6.93
CA LYS A 66 -4.40 -20.65 6.26
C LYS A 66 -3.80 -22.02 5.94
N LYS A 67 -2.49 -22.16 5.77
CA LYS A 67 -1.82 -23.47 5.58
C LYS A 67 -1.70 -24.27 6.88
N GLY A 68 -1.79 -23.62 8.04
CA GLY A 68 -1.97 -24.29 9.34
C GLY A 68 -3.30 -25.03 9.50
N PHE A 69 -4.18 -25.03 8.49
CA PHE A 69 -5.51 -25.65 8.51
C PHE A 69 -5.54 -27.19 8.58
N LEU A 70 -4.40 -27.88 8.69
CA LEU A 70 -4.40 -29.24 9.26
C LEU A 70 -4.79 -29.24 10.76
N ALA A 71 -4.81 -28.08 11.42
CA ALA A 71 -5.38 -27.88 12.75
C ALA A 71 -6.91 -28.05 12.82
N LYS A 72 -7.62 -28.22 11.68
CA LYS A 72 -9.04 -28.60 11.69
C LYS A 72 -9.30 -29.95 12.37
N MET A 73 -8.29 -30.80 12.52
CA MET A 73 -8.41 -32.07 13.25
C MET A 73 -8.30 -31.92 14.78
N THR A 74 -7.91 -30.74 15.29
CA THR A 74 -7.75 -30.49 16.74
C THR A 74 -8.52 -29.26 17.26
N GLY A 75 -9.42 -28.67 16.49
CA GLY A 75 -10.31 -27.60 16.95
C GLY A 75 -9.62 -26.27 17.30
N GLY A 76 -8.32 -26.12 17.03
CA GLY A 76 -7.56 -24.90 17.28
C GLY A 76 -7.71 -23.87 16.16
N LYS A 77 -8.06 -22.63 16.50
CA LYS A 77 -7.96 -21.49 15.56
C LYS A 77 -6.53 -21.42 15.03
N ALA A 78 -6.35 -21.30 13.71
CA ALA A 78 -5.04 -21.05 13.13
C ALA A 78 -4.42 -19.81 13.78
N LYS A 79 -3.31 -19.98 14.50
CA LYS A 79 -2.59 -18.91 15.17
C LYS A 79 -1.28 -18.68 14.44
N VAL A 80 -1.03 -17.43 14.09
CA VAL A 80 0.29 -16.96 13.66
C VAL A 80 1.25 -17.12 14.84
N ASP A 81 2.35 -17.85 14.66
CA ASP A 81 3.33 -18.08 15.72
C ASP A 81 4.11 -16.80 16.07
N SER A 82 4.84 -16.80 17.19
CA SER A 82 5.57 -15.61 17.65
C SER A 82 6.63 -15.13 16.65
N LEU A 83 7.31 -16.05 15.98
CA LEU A 83 8.34 -15.72 15.00
C LEU A 83 7.74 -15.08 13.73
N GLN A 84 6.58 -15.55 13.29
CA GLN A 84 5.81 -14.94 12.22
C GLN A 84 5.26 -13.56 12.62
N GLN A 85 4.84 -13.39 13.88
CA GLN A 85 4.42 -12.08 14.39
C GLN A 85 5.57 -11.08 14.41
N ASP A 86 6.76 -11.49 14.85
CA ASP A 86 7.93 -10.61 14.88
C ASP A 86 8.39 -10.24 13.46
N ARG A 87 8.34 -11.17 12.51
CA ARG A 87 8.55 -10.88 11.08
C ARG A 87 7.51 -9.89 10.54
N ALA A 88 6.24 -10.09 10.85
CA ALA A 88 5.18 -9.18 10.42
C ALA A 88 5.35 -7.77 11.01
N LYS A 89 5.83 -7.63 12.26
CA LYS A 89 6.16 -6.34 12.87
C LYS A 89 7.30 -5.64 12.13
N ALA A 90 8.34 -6.38 11.76
CA ALA A 90 9.45 -5.83 10.98
C ALA A 90 8.97 -5.31 9.61
N TYR A 91 8.24 -6.13 8.85
CA TYR A 91 7.65 -5.71 7.57
C TYR A 91 6.68 -4.53 7.73
N PHE A 92 5.93 -4.48 8.83
CA PHE A 92 5.04 -3.35 9.11
C PHE A 92 5.82 -2.06 9.35
N SER A 93 6.93 -2.11 10.08
CA SER A 93 7.81 -0.96 10.29
C SER A 93 8.35 -0.43 8.95
N ASP A 94 8.78 -1.32 8.06
CA ASP A 94 9.24 -0.95 6.71
C ASP A 94 8.10 -0.33 5.90
N LEU A 95 6.91 -0.93 5.92
CA LEU A 95 5.72 -0.41 5.26
C LEU A 95 5.33 0.98 5.78
N GLN A 96 5.43 1.23 7.09
CA GLN A 96 5.17 2.55 7.68
C GLN A 96 6.14 3.60 7.15
N LYS A 97 7.43 3.27 7.08
CA LYS A 97 8.44 4.18 6.51
C LYS A 97 8.13 4.51 5.05
N MET A 98 7.83 3.50 4.23
CA MET A 98 7.47 3.70 2.83
C MET A 98 6.20 4.53 2.66
N THR A 99 5.21 4.33 3.54
CA THR A 99 3.98 5.13 3.58
C THR A 99 4.30 6.60 3.87
N TYR A 100 5.17 6.86 4.86
CA TYR A 100 5.60 8.21 5.20
C TYR A 100 6.32 8.88 4.03
N ASP A 101 7.27 8.19 3.39
CA ASP A 101 8.01 8.73 2.24
C ASP A 101 7.09 9.07 1.05
N LEU A 102 6.11 8.21 0.77
CA LEU A 102 5.11 8.44 -0.26
C LEU A 102 4.24 9.66 0.06
N LEU A 103 3.76 9.77 1.30
CA LEU A 103 2.95 10.90 1.77
C LEU A 103 3.73 12.23 1.71
N GLN A 104 5.02 12.23 2.02
CA GLN A 104 5.87 13.41 1.88
C GLN A 104 5.97 13.87 0.42
N LYS A 105 6.16 12.95 -0.54
CA LYS A 105 6.16 13.30 -1.96
C LYS A 105 4.83 13.86 -2.43
N LEU A 106 3.71 13.22 -2.04
CA LEU A 106 2.38 13.71 -2.38
C LEU A 106 2.10 15.09 -1.78
N SER A 107 2.54 15.32 -0.54
CA SER A 107 2.39 16.61 0.13
C SER A 107 3.19 17.71 -0.59
N ALA A 108 4.42 17.41 -1.02
CA ALA A 108 5.22 18.35 -1.80
C ALA A 108 4.57 18.70 -3.14
N LEU A 109 3.97 17.72 -3.83
CA LEU A 109 3.19 17.96 -5.06
C LEU A 109 1.96 18.81 -4.79
N GLU A 110 1.21 18.52 -3.72
CA GLU A 110 0.03 19.30 -3.33
C GLU A 110 0.40 20.76 -3.06
N GLN A 111 1.47 21.03 -2.32
CA GLN A 111 1.95 22.39 -2.07
C GLN A 111 2.36 23.09 -3.37
N ARG A 112 3.01 22.37 -4.29
CA ARG A 112 3.35 22.91 -5.62
C ARG A 112 2.09 23.29 -6.41
N PHE A 113 1.05 22.47 -6.37
CA PHE A 113 -0.21 22.76 -7.07
C PHE A 113 -0.97 23.93 -6.46
N LYS A 114 -0.94 24.08 -5.13
CA LYS A 114 -1.60 25.22 -4.44
C LYS A 114 -1.07 26.59 -4.84
N ILE A 115 0.20 26.67 -5.26
CA ILE A 115 0.84 27.93 -5.66
C ILE A 115 0.82 28.15 -7.19
N MET A 116 0.30 27.20 -7.96
CA MET A 116 0.20 27.33 -9.41
C MET A 116 -1.01 28.21 -9.80
N PRO A 117 -0.88 29.05 -10.83
CA PRO A 117 -2.00 29.87 -11.32
C PRO A 117 -3.09 28.99 -11.96
N GLU A 118 -4.35 29.42 -11.90
CA GLU A 118 -5.48 28.70 -12.50
C GLU A 118 -5.30 28.39 -14.00
N SER A 119 -4.58 29.26 -14.71
CA SER A 119 -4.24 29.08 -16.13
C SER A 119 -3.42 27.82 -16.43
N TYR A 120 -2.74 27.26 -15.42
CA TYR A 120 -2.05 25.98 -15.51
C TYR A 120 -3.02 24.79 -15.59
N PHE A 121 -4.18 24.89 -14.92
CA PHE A 121 -5.21 23.86 -14.91
C PHE A 121 -6.18 24.00 -16.09
N ALA A 122 -6.36 25.21 -16.63
CA ALA A 122 -7.23 25.45 -17.78
C ALA A 122 -6.70 24.90 -19.12
N LYS A 123 -5.44 24.47 -19.19
CA LYS A 123 -4.79 23.94 -20.40
C LYS A 123 -4.60 22.42 -20.40
N ASN A 124 -4.91 21.73 -19.30
CA ASN A 124 -4.55 20.33 -19.06
C ASN A 124 -5.74 19.48 -18.67
#